data_AF-A0A1Q4DLH9-F1
#
_entry.id   AF-A0A1Q4DLH9-F1
#
_cell.length_a   1.000
_cell.length_b   1.000
_cell.length_c   1.000
_cell.angle_alpha   90.00
_cell.angle_beta   90.00
_cell.angle_gamma   90.00
#
_symmetry.space_group_name_H-M   'P 1'
#
loop_
_entity.id
_entity.type
_entity.pdbx_description
1 polymer ?
#
loop_
_entity_poly.entity_id
_entity_poly.type
_entity_poly.pdbx_seq_one_letter_code
_entity_poly.pdbx_strand_id
1 'polypeptide(L)'
;MIYEIREYTTVPGRMPALVKRFRDHTLPIFARMGMEVTFMSVTELGGDSNNELVYVMKFDSYEDMAGKWAAFQADPQWRAARKASEEDGPIVARISRRVLNPGPFA
;
A
#
# COMPACT_ATOMS: atom_id res chain seq x y z
N MET A 1 2.91 19.01 -3.64
CA MET A 1 3.51 17.66 -3.54
C MET A 1 3.47 17.21 -2.09
N ILE A 2 2.99 15.99 -1.85
CA ILE A 2 2.94 15.33 -0.53
C ILE A 2 3.37 13.87 -0.67
N TYR A 3 3.77 13.27 0.44
CA TYR A 3 4.11 11.84 0.50
C TYR A 3 3.21 11.13 1.49
N GLU A 4 2.70 9.96 1.15
CA GLU A 4 1.96 9.10 2.07
C GLU A 4 2.78 7.85 2.39
N ILE A 5 3.12 7.68 3.67
CA ILE A 5 3.68 6.43 4.19
C ILE A 5 2.51 5.54 4.59
N ARG A 6 2.54 4.27 4.14
CA ARG A 6 1.57 3.25 4.48
C ARG A 6 2.28 2.02 5.02
N GLU A 7 1.79 1.53 6.14
CA GLU A 7 2.41 0.49 6.97
C GLU A 7 1.37 -0.60 7.23
N TYR A 8 1.57 -1.77 6.63
CA TYR A 8 0.61 -2.86 6.63
C TYR A 8 1.17 -4.03 7.45
N THR A 9 0.70 -4.17 8.69
CA THR A 9 1.03 -5.33 9.52
C THR A 9 0.14 -6.50 9.12
N THR A 10 0.74 -7.65 8.82
CA THR A 10 -0.02 -8.85 8.46
C THR A 10 -0.52 -9.61 9.68
N VAL A 11 -1.61 -10.36 9.49
CA VAL A 11 -1.92 -11.49 10.37
C VAL A 11 -0.71 -12.44 10.33
N PRO A 12 -0.25 -12.99 11.48
CA PRO A 12 0.95 -13.83 11.52
C PRO A 12 0.95 -14.93 10.45
N GLY A 13 2.06 -15.06 9.73
CA GLY A 13 2.23 -16.04 8.64
C GLY A 13 1.63 -15.62 7.28
N ARG A 14 0.95 -14.47 7.19
CA ARG A 14 0.30 -14.02 5.94
C ARG A 14 1.13 -13.06 5.08
N MET A 15 2.36 -12.73 5.50
CA MET A 15 3.28 -11.87 4.73
C MET A 15 3.53 -12.36 3.29
N PRO A 16 3.78 -13.66 3.01
CA PRO A 16 3.96 -14.13 1.63
C PRO A 16 2.74 -13.86 0.74
N ALA A 17 1.54 -13.97 1.29
CA ALA A 17 0.29 -13.70 0.56
C ALA A 17 0.12 -12.20 0.29
N LEU A 18 0.51 -11.33 1.24
CA LEU A 18 0.54 -9.88 1.02
C LEU A 18 1.51 -9.50 -0.09
N VAL A 19 2.75 -10.00 -0.05
CA VAL A 19 3.78 -9.75 -1.06
C VAL A 19 3.30 -10.20 -2.44
N LYS A 20 2.70 -11.39 -2.53
CA LYS A 20 2.11 -11.90 -3.77
C LYS A 20 1.04 -10.96 -4.31
N ARG A 21 0.10 -10.51 -3.47
CA ARG A 21 -0.96 -9.55 -3.86
C ARG A 21 -0.35 -8.26 -4.41
N PHE A 22 0.66 -7.72 -3.74
CA PHE A 22 1.30 -6.49 -4.16
C PHE A 22 2.02 -6.62 -5.49
N ARG A 23 2.87 -7.64 -5.63
CA ARG A 23 3.66 -7.88 -6.84
C ARG A 23 2.79 -8.19 -8.05
N ASP A 24 1.81 -9.07 -7.89
CA ASP A 24 1.06 -9.61 -9.02
C ASP A 24 -0.14 -8.71 -9.41
N HIS A 25 -0.62 -7.86 -8.50
CA HIS A 25 -1.84 -7.07 -8.71
C HIS A 25 -1.70 -5.60 -8.33
N THR A 26 -1.36 -5.27 -7.07
CA THR A 26 -1.41 -3.88 -6.59
C THR A 26 -0.46 -2.96 -7.36
N LEU A 27 0.80 -3.36 -7.54
CA LEU A 27 1.81 -2.55 -8.23
C LEU A 27 1.47 -2.34 -9.72
N PRO A 28 1.07 -3.36 -10.50
CA PRO A 28 0.57 -3.15 -11.85
C PRO A 28 -0.63 -2.19 -11.94
N ILE A 29 -1.57 -2.26 -10.99
CA ILE A 29 -2.73 -1.35 -10.97
C ILE A 29 -2.29 0.08 -10.64
N PHE A 30 -1.39 0.26 -9.66
CA PHE A 30 -0.80 1.56 -9.36
C PHE A 30 -0.11 2.17 -10.59
N ALA A 31 0.70 1.38 -11.30
CA ALA A 31 1.36 1.81 -12.52
C ALA A 31 0.36 2.25 -13.60
N ARG A 32 -0.72 1.47 -13.84
CA ARG A 32 -1.80 1.84 -14.77
C ARG A 32 -2.50 3.15 -14.40
N MET A 33 -2.58 3.47 -13.10
CA MET A 33 -3.26 4.65 -12.58
C MET A 33 -2.33 5.85 -12.35
N GLY A 34 -1.05 5.76 -12.71
CA GLY A 34 -0.08 6.83 -12.45
C GLY A 34 0.12 7.10 -10.95
N MET A 35 -0.04 6.08 -10.11
CA MET A 35 0.24 6.16 -8.68
C MET A 35 1.71 5.81 -8.44
N GLU A 36 2.53 6.81 -8.12
CA GLU A 36 3.97 6.66 -7.95
C GLU A 36 4.33 6.11 -6.56
N VAL A 37 4.97 4.94 -6.53
CA VAL A 37 5.59 4.36 -5.32
C VAL A 37 7.06 4.76 -5.30
N THR A 38 7.48 5.58 -4.35
CA THR A 38 8.88 6.05 -4.25
C THR A 38 9.76 5.16 -3.39
N PHE A 39 9.15 4.34 -2.53
CA PHE A 39 9.84 3.39 -1.67
C PHE A 39 8.88 2.24 -1.31
N MET A 40 9.40 1.02 -1.21
CA MET A 40 8.67 -0.15 -0.71
C MET A 40 9.65 -1.16 -0.11
N SER A 41 9.36 -1.64 1.10
CA SER A 41 10.16 -2.68 1.77
C SER A 41 9.33 -3.43 2.80
N VAL A 42 9.81 -4.60 3.21
CA VAL A 42 9.36 -5.26 4.43
C VAL A 42 10.24 -4.77 5.59
N THR A 43 9.64 -4.59 6.77
CA THR A 43 10.39 -4.20 7.98
C THR A 43 11.30 -5.36 8.40
N GLU A 44 12.60 -5.21 8.23
CA GLU A 44 13.60 -6.24 8.56
C GLU A 44 13.91 -6.29 10.07
N LEU A 45 14.01 -5.12 10.70
CA LEU A 45 14.36 -4.98 12.12
C LEU A 45 13.60 -3.81 12.76
N GLY A 46 12.98 -4.04 13.92
CA GLY A 46 12.20 -3.05 14.67
C GLY A 46 10.85 -3.58 15.17
N GLY A 47 9.91 -2.67 15.42
CA GLY A 47 8.50 -3.05 15.65
C GLY A 47 7.95 -3.78 14.43
N ASP A 48 7.14 -4.83 14.65
CA ASP A 48 6.59 -5.69 13.58
C ASP A 48 7.63 -6.30 12.62
N SER A 49 8.86 -6.56 13.09
CA SER A 49 9.92 -7.22 12.32
C SER A 49 9.39 -8.45 11.55
N ASN A 50 9.69 -8.50 10.25
CA ASN A 50 9.28 -9.52 9.28
C ASN A 50 7.75 -9.67 9.08
N ASN A 51 6.93 -8.79 9.67
CA ASN A 51 5.48 -8.88 9.65
C ASN A 51 4.80 -7.55 9.23
N GLU A 52 5.56 -6.58 8.72
CA GLU A 52 5.05 -5.33 8.19
C GLU A 52 5.60 -5.00 6.79
N LEU A 53 4.71 -4.60 5.88
CA LEU A 53 5.06 -4.01 4.59
C LEU A 53 4.95 -2.48 4.70
N VAL A 54 6.02 -1.77 4.40
CA VAL A 54 6.08 -0.31 4.38
C VAL A 54 6.25 0.17 2.94
N TYR A 55 5.45 1.14 2.53
CA TYR A 55 5.62 1.79 1.23
C TYR A 55 5.25 3.27 1.28
N VAL A 56 5.85 4.04 0.37
CA VAL A 56 5.68 5.48 0.26
C VAL A 56 5.11 5.81 -1.11
N MET A 57 4.01 6.55 -1.11
CA MET A 57 3.37 7.07 -2.31
C MET A 57 3.66 8.56 -2.44
N LYS A 58 3.85 9.05 -3.67
CA LYS A 58 3.93 10.48 -3.97
C LYS A 58 2.66 10.95 -4.65
N PHE A 59 2.17 12.12 -4.23
CA PHE A 59 0.99 12.78 -4.79
C PHE A 59 1.23 14.28 -5.00
N ASP A 60 0.53 14.86 -5.97
CA ASP A 60 0.69 16.28 -6.29
C ASP A 60 0.00 17.17 -5.24
N SER A 61 -1.15 16.73 -4.74
CA SER A 61 -1.96 17.41 -3.74
C SER A 61 -2.80 16.40 -2.92
N TYR A 62 -3.50 16.89 -1.89
CA TYR A 62 -4.48 16.08 -1.16
C TYR A 62 -5.65 15.63 -2.03
N GLU A 63 -6.04 16.44 -3.02
CA GLU A 63 -7.10 16.12 -3.98
C GLU A 63 -6.65 15.00 -4.93
N ASP A 64 -5.43 15.08 -5.46
CA ASP A 64 -4.82 14.02 -6.28
C ASP A 64 -4.75 12.69 -5.51
N MET A 65 -4.28 12.74 -4.26
CA MET A 65 -4.26 11.57 -3.37
C MET A 65 -5.65 10.97 -3.19
N ALA A 66 -6.66 11.78 -2.85
CA ALA A 66 -8.03 11.30 -2.64
C ALA A 66 -8.63 10.69 -3.91
N GLY A 67 -8.46 11.35 -5.05
CA GLY A 67 -8.95 10.89 -6.35
C GLY A 67 -8.32 9.55 -6.76
N LYS A 68 -6.99 9.43 -6.70
CA LYS A 68 -6.28 8.19 -7.04
C LYS A 68 -6.65 7.03 -6.13
N TRP A 69 -6.76 7.24 -4.82
CA TRP A 69 -7.21 6.18 -3.90
C TRP A 69 -8.66 5.77 -4.12
N ALA A 70 -9.56 6.71 -4.37
CA ALA A 70 -10.95 6.40 -4.70
C ALA A 70 -11.05 5.55 -5.97
N ALA A 71 -10.31 5.94 -7.02
CA ALA A 71 -10.24 5.19 -8.27
C ALA A 71 -9.67 3.77 -8.05
N PHE A 72 -8.59 3.64 -7.29
CA PHE A 72 -8.00 2.35 -6.94
C PHE A 72 -8.98 1.43 -6.18
N GLN A 73 -9.69 1.96 -5.19
CA GLN A 73 -10.67 1.18 -4.40
C GLN A 73 -11.91 0.78 -5.22
N ALA A 74 -12.27 1.59 -6.22
CA ALA A 74 -13.36 1.29 -7.14
C ALA A 74 -12.96 0.29 -8.24
N ASP A 75 -11.66 0.08 -8.47
CA ASP A 75 -11.19 -0.74 -9.57
C ASP A 75 -11.63 -2.22 -9.44
N PRO A 76 -12.28 -2.77 -10.48
CA PRO A 76 -12.81 -4.13 -10.42
C PRO A 76 -11.71 -5.19 -10.36
N GLN A 77 -10.53 -4.96 -10.97
CA GLN A 77 -9.41 -5.89 -10.90
C GLN A 77 -8.82 -5.92 -9.49
N TRP A 78 -8.70 -4.76 -8.84
CA TRP A 78 -8.30 -4.68 -7.44
C TRP A 78 -9.28 -5.41 -6.53
N ARG A 79 -10.59 -5.17 -6.68
CA ARG A 79 -11.62 -5.83 -5.87
C ARG A 79 -11.58 -7.35 -6.03
N ALA A 80 -11.43 -7.84 -7.25
CA ALA A 80 -11.29 -9.27 -7.54
C ALA A 80 -10.02 -9.85 -6.92
N ALA A 81 -8.87 -9.19 -7.10
CA ALA A 81 -7.59 -9.61 -6.52
C ALA A 81 -7.62 -9.65 -4.99
N ARG A 82 -8.21 -8.63 -4.36
CA ARG A 82 -8.41 -8.58 -2.91
C ARG A 82 -9.26 -9.75 -2.44
N LYS A 83 -10.42 -9.98 -3.06
CA LYS A 83 -11.31 -11.09 -2.69
C LYS A 83 -10.58 -12.44 -2.80
N ALA A 84 -9.98 -12.72 -3.95
CA ALA A 84 -9.30 -13.99 -4.22
C ALA A 84 -8.14 -14.26 -3.26
N SER A 85 -7.37 -13.21 -2.91
CA SER A 85 -6.27 -13.37 -1.97
C SER A 85 -6.68 -13.39 -0.49
N GLU A 86 -7.96 -13.17 -0.15
CA GLU A 86 -8.49 -13.29 1.23
C GLU A 86 -9.37 -14.53 1.43
N GLU A 87 -9.40 -15.46 0.45
CA GLU A 87 -10.19 -16.70 0.54
C GLU A 87 -9.79 -17.55 1.75
N ASP A 88 -8.49 -17.63 2.05
CA ASP A 88 -7.96 -18.34 3.22
C ASP A 88 -8.06 -17.51 4.52
N GLY A 89 -8.80 -16.39 4.51
CA GLY A 89 -8.95 -15.46 5.63
C GLY A 89 -8.21 -14.12 5.46
N PRO A 90 -8.28 -13.22 6.44
CA PRO A 90 -7.66 -11.89 6.35
C PRO A 90 -6.13 -11.98 6.19
N ILE A 91 -5.58 -11.09 5.35
CA ILE A 91 -4.12 -10.93 5.21
C ILE A 91 -3.60 -9.84 6.13
N VAL A 92 -4.24 -8.67 6.12
CA VAL A 92 -3.78 -7.48 6.83
C VAL A 92 -4.51 -7.36 8.16
N ALA A 93 -3.77 -7.32 9.25
CA ALA A 93 -4.30 -7.14 10.60
C ALA A 93 -4.48 -5.66 10.96
N ARG A 94 -3.54 -4.82 10.50
CA ARG A 94 -3.51 -3.39 10.82
C ARG A 94 -2.96 -2.59 9.65
N ILE A 95 -3.56 -1.43 9.41
CA ILE A 95 -3.06 -0.42 8.48
C ILE A 95 -2.78 0.86 9.26
N SER A 96 -1.55 1.34 9.21
CA SER A 96 -1.15 2.69 9.60
C SER A 96 -0.92 3.54 8.34
N ARG A 97 -1.22 4.83 8.43
CA ARG A 97 -0.89 5.81 7.38
C ARG A 97 -0.45 7.14 7.98
N ARG A 98 0.50 7.79 7.32
CA ARG A 98 0.97 9.14 7.65
C ARG A 98 1.14 9.93 6.35
N VAL A 99 0.71 11.19 6.33
CA VAL A 99 0.92 12.09 5.19
C VAL A 99 1.94 13.14 5.59
N LEU A 100 3.00 13.29 4.81
CA LEU A 100 4.12 14.17 5.04
C LEU A 100 4.12 15.31 4.02
N ASN A 101 4.33 16.53 4.52
CA ASN A 101 4.55 17.71 3.70
C ASN A 101 6.06 18.01 3.67
N PRO A 102 6.75 17.85 2.53
CA PRO A 102 8.17 18.17 2.40
C PRO A 102 8.43 19.68 2.34
N GLY A 103 7.40 20.51 2.14
CA GLY A 103 7.52 21.96 1.91
C GLY A 103 8.38 22.74 2.90
N PRO A 104 8.38 22.45 4.22
CA PRO A 104 9.26 23.12 5.18
C PRO A 104 10.77 22.90 4.97
N PHE A 105 11.17 21.94 4.12
CA PHE A 105 12.57 21.59 3.85
C PHE A 105 12.94 21.62 2.35
N ALA A 106 12.01 22.04 1.49
CA ALA A 106 12.15 22.07 0.04
C ALA A 106 12.59 23.45 -0.47
#